data_AF-A0A377NER4-F1
#
_entry.id   AF-A0A377NER4-F1
#
_cell.length_a   1.000
_cell.length_b   1.000
_cell.length_c   1.000
_cell.angle_alpha   90.00
_cell.angle_beta   90.00
_cell.angle_gamma   90.00
#
_symmetry.space_group_name_H-M   'P 1'
#
loop_
_entity.id
_entity.type
_entity.pdbx_description
1 polymer ?
#
loop_
_entity_poly.entity_id
_entity_poly.type
_entity_poly.pdbx_seq_one_letter_code
_entity_poly.pdbx_strand_id
1 'polypeptide(L)'
;MPLTHKTRTFEARYVLQGESANAPLGSTVTLNIGDGNATDPQLQVPIAAIYDAGKGPGVWAISGKPEKVSWQPVQVLGLTDEVAKVAGPLQAGERIVALGAHLLHEGEAVRTDLPTAAGASHEWRAFNLSALAVRERSITLFLIILITLAGVVSFLQLGRAEDPPFTVKQMTIITAWPGATAQEMQDQVAEPLEKRMQELKWYDRTETYTRAGLAYTTLSLLDSTPPDQVPEEFYQARKKIGDEAQNLPSGVIGPVINDEFSDVTFALFALKAQGEPQRLLVRDAESLRQRLLHVPGVKKVNIIGERPERIFVSFSHDRLATLGISPQDIFSALNSQNVLTPAGSIDTSGPQVFLRLDGAFDKLEKIRNTPIITQGRTLKLSDVATVERGYEDPATFKVRNQGEPALLLGVVMRDGWNGLDLGKSLDAETAKINQDMPLGHDVQQSQRPVGQH
;
A
#
# COMPACT_ATOMS: atom_id res chain seq x y z
N MET A 1 -28.49 37.72 2.30
CA MET A 1 -29.64 37.11 1.59
C MET A 1 -29.45 37.36 0.10
N PRO A 2 -29.15 36.34 -0.72
CA PRO A 2 -29.07 36.52 -2.17
C PRO A 2 -30.44 36.30 -2.81
N LEU A 3 -30.79 37.15 -3.77
CA LEU A 3 -32.00 37.07 -4.59
C LEU A 3 -31.80 36.01 -5.69
N THR A 4 -32.64 34.97 -5.69
CA THR A 4 -32.65 33.91 -6.70
C THR A 4 -33.47 34.35 -7.91
N HIS A 5 -32.86 34.50 -9.10
CA HIS A 5 -33.62 34.64 -10.35
C HIS A 5 -34.24 33.28 -10.72
N LYS A 6 -35.57 33.22 -10.80
CA LYS A 6 -36.30 32.03 -11.27
C LYS A 6 -36.43 32.05 -12.79
N THR A 7 -35.63 31.27 -13.50
CA THR A 7 -35.88 30.96 -14.91
C THR A 7 -37.03 29.96 -14.99
N ARG A 8 -38.09 30.25 -15.75
CA ARG A 8 -39.16 29.28 -16.04
C ARG A 8 -38.86 28.61 -17.37
N THR A 9 -38.73 27.28 -17.35
CA THR A 9 -38.61 26.46 -18.57
C THR A 9 -40.02 26.05 -19.00
N PHE A 10 -40.36 26.23 -20.28
CA PHE A 10 -41.61 25.75 -20.86
C PHE A 10 -41.31 24.52 -21.73
N GLU A 11 -42.07 23.44 -21.54
CA GLU A 11 -41.99 22.25 -22.41
C GLU A 11 -42.83 22.53 -23.66
N ALA A 12 -42.23 22.48 -24.83
CA ALA A 12 -42.93 22.54 -26.12
C ALA A 12 -42.81 21.18 -26.81
N ARG A 13 -43.94 20.57 -27.15
CA ARG A 13 -44.00 19.35 -27.97
C ARG A 13 -44.42 19.70 -29.37
N TYR A 14 -43.62 19.28 -30.35
CA TYR A 14 -43.91 19.44 -31.77
C TYR A 14 -44.15 18.07 -32.38
N VAL A 15 -45.22 17.96 -33.17
CA VAL A 15 -45.54 16.74 -33.92
C VAL A 15 -45.23 17.02 -35.39
N LEU A 16 -44.29 16.27 -35.96
CA LEU A 16 -43.97 16.36 -37.38
C LEU A 16 -45.13 15.79 -38.20
N GLN A 17 -45.55 16.50 -39.24
CA GLN A 17 -46.65 16.08 -40.14
C GLN A 17 -46.20 16.17 -41.60
N GLY A 18 -46.86 15.43 -42.49
CA GLY A 18 -46.54 15.40 -43.92
C GLY A 18 -45.28 14.59 -44.25
N GLU A 19 -44.55 14.96 -45.31
CA GLU A 19 -43.33 14.24 -45.75
C GLU A 19 -42.26 14.14 -44.65
N SER A 20 -42.22 15.10 -43.72
CA SER A 20 -41.30 15.12 -42.59
C SER A 20 -41.60 14.05 -41.52
N ALA A 21 -42.77 13.40 -41.56
CA ALA A 21 -43.12 12.31 -40.66
C ALA A 21 -42.39 10.99 -41.00
N ASN A 22 -41.85 10.86 -42.21
CA ASN A 22 -41.11 9.68 -42.68
C ASN A 22 -39.58 9.84 -42.60
N ALA A 23 -39.08 10.76 -41.76
CA ALA A 23 -37.65 10.96 -41.61
C ALA A 23 -36.96 9.68 -41.05
N PRO A 24 -35.87 9.20 -41.68
CA PRO A 24 -35.19 7.98 -41.24
C PRO A 24 -34.52 8.17 -39.87
N LEU A 25 -34.51 7.09 -39.08
CA LEU A 25 -33.89 7.09 -37.75
C LEU A 25 -32.41 7.50 -37.84
N GLY A 26 -32.03 8.53 -37.06
CA GLY A 26 -30.69 9.11 -37.05
C GLY A 26 -30.56 10.47 -37.76
N SER A 27 -31.62 11.00 -38.36
CA SER A 27 -31.61 12.34 -38.97
C SER A 27 -31.68 13.47 -37.93
N THR A 28 -30.92 14.55 -38.15
CA THR A 28 -30.98 15.78 -37.34
C THR A 28 -32.04 16.75 -37.88
N VAL A 29 -32.97 17.19 -37.02
CA VAL A 29 -33.97 18.22 -37.36
C VAL A 29 -33.53 19.56 -36.79
N THR A 30 -33.46 20.59 -37.63
CA THR A 30 -33.14 21.96 -37.19
C THR A 30 -34.42 22.81 -37.27
N LEU A 31 -34.88 23.35 -36.13
CA LEU A 31 -35.98 24.31 -36.10
C LEU A 31 -35.43 25.73 -36.14
N ASN A 32 -35.82 26.50 -37.16
CA ASN A 32 -35.63 27.94 -37.18
C ASN A 32 -36.93 28.62 -36.76
N ILE A 33 -36.90 29.30 -35.61
CA ILE A 33 -38.01 30.13 -35.14
C ILE A 33 -37.76 31.53 -35.71
N GLY A 34 -38.61 31.97 -36.65
CA GLY A 34 -38.51 33.31 -37.22
C GLY A 34 -39.04 34.36 -36.25
N ASP A 35 -38.26 35.41 -36.00
CA ASP A 35 -38.74 36.61 -35.31
C ASP A 35 -39.77 37.32 -36.20
N GLY A 36 -40.98 37.51 -35.68
CA GLY A 36 -42.08 38.15 -36.40
C GLY A 36 -41.72 39.59 -36.81
N ASN A 37 -42.05 39.95 -38.05
CA ASN A 37 -41.94 41.32 -38.57
C ASN A 37 -42.72 42.31 -37.68
N ALA A 38 -42.02 43.15 -36.94
CA ALA A 38 -42.59 44.30 -36.23
C ALA A 38 -42.08 45.61 -36.86
N THR A 39 -43.00 46.43 -37.33
CA THR A 39 -42.79 47.62 -38.16
C THR A 39 -42.51 48.91 -37.37
N ASP A 40 -42.18 48.81 -36.07
CA ASP A 40 -41.89 49.96 -35.20
C ASP A 40 -40.38 50.11 -34.91
N PRO A 41 -39.87 51.35 -34.72
CA PRO A 41 -38.45 51.60 -34.47
C PRO A 41 -37.99 50.89 -33.18
N GLN A 42 -37.08 49.93 -33.33
CA GLN A 42 -36.52 49.15 -32.23
C GLN A 42 -35.31 49.88 -31.63
N LEU A 43 -35.35 50.15 -30.32
CA LEU A 43 -34.26 50.74 -29.57
C LEU A 43 -33.64 49.71 -28.61
N GLN A 44 -32.36 49.86 -28.31
CA GLN A 44 -31.66 49.02 -27.34
C GLN A 44 -31.42 49.80 -26.05
N VAL A 45 -31.85 49.24 -24.93
CA VAL A 45 -31.63 49.80 -23.59
C VAL A 45 -30.96 48.76 -22.68
N PRO A 46 -30.13 49.16 -21.70
CA PRO A 46 -29.60 48.22 -20.70
C PRO A 46 -30.75 47.52 -19.95
N ILE A 47 -30.62 46.22 -19.68
CA ILE A 47 -31.70 45.44 -19.04
C ILE A 47 -32.10 46.02 -17.68
N ALA A 48 -31.12 46.52 -16.93
CA ALA A 48 -31.34 47.12 -15.61
C ALA A 48 -32.13 48.44 -15.64
N ALA A 49 -32.33 49.04 -16.82
CA ALA A 49 -33.18 50.22 -17.00
C ALA A 49 -34.68 49.90 -17.08
N ILE A 50 -35.02 48.64 -17.39
CA ILE A 50 -36.41 48.19 -17.53
C ILE A 50 -36.97 47.87 -16.15
N TYR A 51 -38.12 48.45 -15.83
CA TYR A 51 -38.85 48.18 -14.62
C TYR A 51 -40.33 47.91 -14.95
N ASP A 52 -41.02 47.14 -14.11
CA ASP A 52 -42.47 46.94 -14.21
C ASP A 52 -43.08 47.15 -12.82
N ALA A 53 -43.82 48.26 -12.67
CA ALA A 53 -44.50 48.64 -11.43
C ALA A 53 -45.91 48.01 -11.29
N GLY A 54 -46.23 47.01 -12.12
CA GLY A 54 -47.54 46.33 -12.16
C GLY A 54 -48.50 46.88 -13.22
N LYS A 55 -48.04 47.77 -14.11
CA LYS A 55 -48.81 48.33 -15.24
C LYS A 55 -48.19 47.98 -16.61
N GLY A 56 -47.17 47.11 -16.62
CA GLY A 56 -46.40 46.75 -17.80
C GLY A 56 -44.98 47.36 -17.77
N PRO A 57 -44.05 46.82 -18.58
CA PRO A 57 -42.67 47.28 -18.61
C PRO A 57 -42.54 48.73 -19.08
N GLY A 58 -41.62 49.46 -18.46
CA GLY A 58 -41.31 50.85 -18.76
C GLY A 58 -39.88 51.21 -18.37
N VAL A 59 -39.45 52.39 -18.81
CA VAL A 59 -38.16 52.98 -18.42
C VAL A 59 -38.38 54.39 -17.87
N TRP A 60 -37.46 54.84 -17.02
CA TRP A 60 -37.44 56.21 -16.51
C TRP A 60 -36.58 57.08 -17.42
N ALA A 61 -37.22 58.01 -18.15
CA ALA A 61 -36.54 59.01 -18.95
C ALA A 61 -36.24 60.26 -18.11
N ILE A 62 -35.05 60.84 -18.28
CA ILE A 62 -34.58 62.01 -17.54
C ILE A 62 -34.72 63.26 -18.41
N SER A 63 -35.52 64.23 -17.97
CA SER A 63 -35.73 65.50 -18.68
C SER A 63 -35.80 66.71 -17.76
N GLY A 64 -35.57 67.90 -18.32
CA GLY A 64 -35.71 69.19 -17.61
C GLY A 64 -34.49 69.68 -16.81
N LYS A 65 -34.62 70.88 -16.25
CA LYS A 65 -33.71 71.49 -15.26
C LYS A 65 -34.56 72.10 -14.13
N PRO A 66 -34.59 71.54 -12.91
CA PRO A 66 -33.80 70.38 -12.44
C PRO A 66 -34.19 69.08 -13.15
N GLU A 67 -33.23 68.16 -13.24
CA GLU A 67 -33.40 66.86 -13.92
C GLU A 67 -34.38 65.98 -13.15
N LYS A 68 -35.52 65.70 -13.78
CA LYS A 68 -36.60 64.88 -13.21
C LYS A 68 -36.82 63.64 -14.06
N VAL A 69 -37.28 62.57 -13.42
CA VAL A 69 -37.67 61.34 -14.11
C VAL A 69 -39.14 61.34 -14.48
N SER A 70 -39.44 60.85 -15.69
CA SER A 70 -40.79 60.59 -16.18
C SER A 70 -40.91 59.17 -16.70
N TRP A 71 -42.01 58.50 -16.39
CA TRP A 71 -42.28 57.13 -16.82
C TRP A 71 -42.63 57.06 -18.31
N GLN A 72 -41.90 56.22 -19.05
CA GLN A 72 -42.19 55.92 -20.44
C GLN A 72 -42.51 54.41 -20.60
N PRO A 73 -43.74 54.03 -21.00
CA PRO A 73 -44.09 52.63 -21.21
C PRO A 73 -43.36 52.08 -22.44
N VAL A 74 -42.79 50.89 -22.34
CA VAL A 74 -42.08 50.23 -23.45
C VAL A 74 -42.52 48.79 -23.61
N GLN A 75 -42.57 48.31 -24.85
CA GLN A 75 -42.78 46.91 -25.17
C GLN A 75 -41.43 46.22 -25.36
N VAL A 76 -41.16 45.18 -24.56
CA VAL A 76 -39.92 44.40 -24.69
C VAL A 76 -40.09 43.39 -25.82
N LEU A 77 -39.31 43.54 -26.88
CA LEU A 77 -39.33 42.70 -28.08
C LEU A 77 -38.33 41.53 -27.98
N GLY A 78 -37.27 41.68 -27.19
CA GLY A 78 -36.28 40.62 -26.96
C GLY A 78 -35.26 41.02 -25.90
N LEU A 79 -34.68 40.04 -25.21
CA LEU A 79 -33.66 40.24 -24.19
C LEU A 79 -32.39 39.46 -24.56
N THR A 80 -31.23 40.04 -24.26
CA THR A 80 -29.90 39.37 -24.31
C THR A 80 -29.32 39.31 -22.89
N ASP A 81 -28.04 39.02 -22.73
CA ASP A 81 -27.41 38.99 -21.39
C ASP A 81 -27.16 40.40 -20.81
N GLU A 82 -27.07 41.43 -21.66
CA GLU A 82 -26.71 42.81 -21.24
C GLU A 82 -27.74 43.88 -21.65
N VAL A 83 -28.43 43.70 -22.78
CA VAL A 83 -29.38 44.68 -23.34
C VAL A 83 -30.73 44.07 -23.68
N ALA A 84 -31.77 44.90 -23.62
CA ALA A 84 -33.11 44.59 -24.06
C ALA A 84 -33.47 45.43 -25.30
N LYS A 85 -34.06 44.77 -26.30
CA LYS A 85 -34.67 45.42 -27.47
C LYS A 85 -36.08 45.83 -27.09
N VAL A 86 -36.37 47.12 -27.18
CA VAL A 86 -37.66 47.71 -26.82
C VAL A 86 -38.25 48.53 -27.95
N ALA A 87 -39.57 48.55 -28.04
CA ALA A 87 -40.34 49.47 -28.89
C ALA A 87 -41.24 50.34 -28.00
N GLY A 88 -41.39 51.62 -28.34
CA GLY A 88 -42.16 52.57 -27.54
C GLY A 88 -41.86 54.03 -27.91
N PRO A 89 -42.43 55.00 -27.18
CA PRO A 89 -42.28 56.43 -27.43
C PRO A 89 -40.92 57.00 -26.97
N LEU A 90 -39.84 56.22 -27.09
CA LEU A 90 -38.47 56.62 -26.76
C LEU A 90 -37.74 57.12 -28.00
N GLN A 91 -36.86 58.10 -27.84
CA GLN A 91 -35.99 58.58 -28.92
C GLN A 91 -34.53 58.21 -28.69
N ALA A 92 -33.80 57.92 -29.78
CA ALA A 92 -32.37 57.67 -29.69
C ALA A 92 -31.63 58.91 -29.13
N GLY A 93 -30.80 58.72 -28.11
CA GLY A 93 -30.07 59.78 -27.43
C GLY A 93 -30.76 60.36 -26.19
N GLU A 94 -31.97 59.89 -25.85
CA GLU A 94 -32.64 60.22 -24.60
C GLU A 94 -31.92 59.60 -23.40
N ARG A 95 -31.74 60.37 -22.32
CA ARG A 95 -31.08 59.89 -21.11
C ARG A 95 -32.07 59.11 -20.26
N ILE A 96 -31.71 57.87 -19.92
CA ILE A 96 -32.54 56.97 -19.10
C ILE A 96 -31.79 56.52 -17.86
N VAL A 97 -32.53 56.11 -16.83
CA VAL A 97 -31.94 55.55 -15.61
C VAL A 97 -31.57 54.09 -15.82
N ALA A 98 -30.28 53.76 -15.78
CA ALA A 98 -29.78 52.39 -16.00
C ALA A 98 -29.62 51.56 -14.71
N LEU A 99 -29.53 52.19 -13.54
CA LEU A 99 -29.32 51.54 -12.25
C LEU A 99 -30.21 52.23 -11.20
N GLY A 100 -30.91 51.44 -10.37
CA GLY A 100 -31.81 51.98 -9.34
C GLY A 100 -33.22 52.32 -9.82
N ALA A 101 -33.64 51.85 -11.01
CA ALA A 101 -34.96 52.13 -11.58
C ALA A 101 -36.15 51.75 -10.66
N HIS A 102 -35.98 50.78 -9.76
CA HIS A 102 -37.00 50.33 -8.81
C HIS A 102 -37.16 51.26 -7.58
N LEU A 103 -36.27 52.24 -7.41
CA LEU A 103 -36.29 53.17 -6.26
C LEU A 103 -36.97 54.49 -6.60
N LEU A 104 -37.32 54.71 -7.87
CA LEU A 104 -37.76 56.00 -8.39
C LEU A 104 -39.28 56.08 -8.53
N HIS A 105 -39.81 57.28 -8.32
CA HIS A 105 -41.21 57.63 -8.58
C HIS A 105 -41.34 58.76 -9.59
N GLU A 106 -42.52 58.87 -10.22
CA GLU A 106 -42.81 59.91 -11.22
C GLU A 106 -42.50 61.32 -10.70
N GLY A 107 -41.71 62.09 -11.45
CA GLY A 107 -41.37 63.48 -11.16
C GLY A 107 -40.28 63.68 -10.10
N GLU A 108 -39.65 62.61 -9.61
CA GLU A 108 -38.55 62.67 -8.65
C GLU A 108 -37.28 63.28 -9.26
N ALA A 109 -36.53 64.06 -8.47
CA ALA A 109 -35.31 64.70 -8.93
C ALA A 109 -34.12 63.75 -8.79
N VAL A 110 -33.34 63.58 -9.86
CA VAL A 110 -32.17 62.67 -9.89
C VAL A 110 -30.88 63.49 -10.00
N ARG A 111 -29.85 63.09 -9.25
CA ARG A 111 -28.50 63.69 -9.35
C ARG A 111 -27.67 62.90 -10.36
N THR A 112 -27.18 63.55 -11.41
CA THR A 112 -26.38 62.92 -12.49
C THR A 112 -24.88 63.14 -12.36
N ASP A 113 -24.44 63.87 -11.33
CA ASP A 113 -23.03 64.12 -11.07
C ASP A 113 -22.37 62.89 -10.42
N LEU A 114 -21.67 62.09 -11.21
CA LEU A 114 -20.71 61.09 -10.72
C LEU A 114 -19.58 61.81 -9.97
N PRO A 115 -19.30 61.52 -8.69
CA PRO A 115 -18.09 62.01 -8.05
C PRO A 115 -16.88 61.44 -8.79
N THR A 116 -16.00 62.31 -9.30
CA THR A 116 -14.68 61.88 -9.78
C THR A 116 -13.94 61.30 -8.58
N ALA A 117 -13.85 59.97 -8.52
CA ALA A 117 -13.15 59.24 -7.47
C ALA A 117 -11.63 59.43 -7.62
N ALA A 118 -11.15 60.64 -7.32
CA ALA A 118 -9.77 60.88 -6.95
C ALA A 118 -9.62 60.53 -5.47
N GLY A 119 -9.25 59.27 -5.20
CA GLY A 119 -8.92 58.81 -3.85
C GLY A 119 -9.43 57.42 -3.55
N ALA A 120 -8.49 56.47 -3.46
CA ALA A 120 -8.65 55.12 -2.96
C ALA A 120 -9.32 54.09 -3.88
N SER A 121 -8.75 53.86 -5.07
CA SER A 121 -8.56 52.48 -5.52
C SER A 121 -7.15 52.04 -5.09
N HIS A 122 -7.07 51.21 -4.03
CA HIS A 122 -5.96 50.25 -3.99
C HIS A 122 -6.25 49.25 -5.12
N GLU A 123 -5.94 49.65 -6.36
CA GLU A 123 -5.72 48.69 -7.41
C GLU A 123 -4.55 47.83 -6.92
N TRP A 124 -4.82 46.61 -6.46
CA TRP A 124 -3.82 45.58 -6.63
C TRP A 124 -3.59 45.52 -8.13
N ARG A 125 -2.57 46.22 -8.65
CA ARG A 125 -1.99 45.91 -9.95
C ARG A 125 -1.70 44.43 -9.86
N ALA A 126 -2.60 43.61 -10.43
CA ALA A 126 -2.46 42.17 -10.43
C ALA A 126 -1.08 41.90 -11.00
N PHE A 127 -0.21 41.30 -10.19
CA PHE A 127 1.17 41.07 -10.56
C PHE A 127 1.19 40.24 -11.85
N ASN A 128 1.47 40.90 -12.97
CA ASN A 128 1.41 40.25 -14.27
C ASN A 128 2.76 39.55 -14.52
N LEU A 129 2.84 38.30 -14.05
CA LEU A 129 3.99 37.41 -14.19
C LEU A 129 4.47 37.34 -15.65
N SER A 130 3.54 37.29 -16.60
CA SER A 130 3.84 37.24 -18.04
C SER A 130 4.51 38.53 -18.51
N ALA A 131 3.98 39.69 -18.12
CA ALA A 131 4.58 40.98 -18.47
C ALA A 131 5.96 41.18 -17.82
N LEU A 132 6.15 40.71 -16.58
CA LEU A 132 7.44 40.76 -15.90
C LEU A 132 8.48 39.83 -16.56
N ALA A 133 8.08 38.61 -16.92
CA ALA A 133 8.96 37.64 -17.58
C ALA A 133 9.44 38.13 -18.96
N VAL A 134 8.58 38.84 -19.71
CA VAL A 134 8.92 39.44 -21.00
C VAL A 134 9.77 40.71 -20.86
N ARG A 135 9.56 41.49 -19.79
CA ARG A 135 10.33 42.70 -19.52
C ARG A 135 11.75 42.36 -19.08
N GLU A 136 11.91 41.43 -18.14
CA GLU A 136 13.21 41.06 -17.55
C GLU A 136 13.82 39.83 -18.24
N ARG A 137 14.04 39.91 -19.56
CA ARG A 137 14.44 38.76 -20.40
C ARG A 137 15.68 38.02 -19.89
N SER A 138 16.67 38.75 -19.37
CA SER A 138 17.91 38.18 -18.84
C SER A 138 17.68 37.36 -17.58
N ILE A 139 16.81 37.82 -16.67
CA ILE A 139 16.45 37.10 -15.44
C ILE A 139 15.64 35.85 -15.78
N THR A 140 14.68 35.98 -16.70
CA THR A 140 13.89 34.85 -17.19
C THR A 140 14.78 33.79 -17.84
N LEU A 141 15.70 34.18 -18.71
CA LEU A 141 16.64 33.26 -19.36
C LEU A 141 17.55 32.57 -18.34
N PHE A 142 18.07 33.31 -17.36
CA PHE A 142 18.87 32.74 -16.27
C PHE A 142 18.08 31.68 -15.48
N LEU A 143 16.84 31.97 -15.11
CA LEU A 143 15.99 31.02 -14.39
C LEU A 143 15.65 29.78 -15.22
N ILE A 144 15.40 29.94 -16.53
CA ILE A 144 15.18 28.81 -17.45
C ILE A 144 16.41 27.91 -17.48
N ILE A 145 17.60 28.48 -17.66
CA ILE A 145 18.86 27.71 -17.69
C ILE A 145 19.09 27.02 -16.34
N LEU A 146 18.89 27.74 -15.24
CA LEU A 146 19.07 27.21 -13.89
C LEU A 146 18.11 26.05 -13.58
N ILE A 147 16.82 26.20 -13.89
CA ILE A 147 15.82 25.13 -13.69
C ILE A 147 16.10 23.96 -14.62
N THR A 148 16.52 24.21 -15.86
CA THR A 148 16.87 23.15 -16.80
C THR A 148 18.08 22.35 -16.31
N LEU A 149 19.14 23.03 -15.84
CA LEU A 149 20.31 22.37 -15.29
C LEU A 149 19.97 21.59 -14.01
N ALA A 150 19.18 22.18 -13.11
CA ALA A 150 18.68 21.50 -11.91
C ALA A 150 17.80 20.29 -12.24
N GLY A 151 16.98 20.39 -13.30
CA GLY A 151 16.16 19.31 -13.82
C GLY A 151 17.00 18.17 -14.40
N VAL A 152 18.05 18.48 -15.17
CA VAL A 152 19.00 17.48 -15.71
C VAL A 152 19.74 16.77 -14.58
N VAL A 153 20.25 17.51 -13.59
CA VAL A 153 20.93 16.91 -12.42
C VAL A 153 19.97 16.02 -11.64
N SER A 154 18.76 16.49 -11.36
CA SER A 154 17.72 15.70 -10.67
C SER A 154 17.34 14.44 -11.44
N PHE A 155 17.21 14.53 -12.77
CA PHE A 155 16.87 13.40 -13.63
C PHE A 155 17.94 12.30 -13.61
N LEU A 156 19.22 12.69 -13.60
CA LEU A 156 20.34 11.75 -13.55
C LEU A 156 20.51 11.10 -12.17
N GLN A 157 20.11 11.77 -11.09
CA GLN A 157 20.19 11.26 -9.72
C GLN A 157 18.93 10.54 -9.24
N LEU A 158 17.85 10.56 -10.02
CA LEU A 158 16.58 9.95 -9.63
C LEU A 158 16.73 8.42 -9.57
N GLY A 159 16.59 7.86 -8.36
CA GLY A 159 16.56 6.41 -8.17
C GLY A 159 15.41 5.78 -8.94
N ARG A 160 15.68 4.65 -9.59
CA ARG A 160 14.66 3.85 -10.28
C ARG A 160 14.25 2.69 -9.38
N ALA A 161 12.95 2.57 -9.14
CA ALA A 161 12.34 1.38 -8.56
C ALA A 161 11.43 0.75 -9.63
N GLU A 162 11.44 -0.58 -9.70
CA GLU A 162 10.57 -1.35 -10.61
C GLU A 162 9.09 -1.15 -10.25
N ASP A 163 8.78 -1.26 -8.95
CA ASP A 163 7.46 -1.04 -8.37
C ASP A 163 7.54 -0.10 -7.16
N PRO A 164 6.49 0.70 -6.88
CA PRO A 164 6.40 1.43 -5.63
C PRO A 164 6.34 0.45 -4.44
N PRO A 165 7.02 0.75 -3.32
CA PRO A 165 6.95 -0.10 -2.14
C PRO A 165 5.50 -0.19 -1.65
N PHE A 166 4.99 -1.42 -1.50
CA PHE A 166 3.65 -1.69 -0.97
C PHE A 166 3.76 -2.33 0.41
N THR A 167 3.06 -1.76 1.40
CA THR A 167 3.02 -2.32 2.76
C THR A 167 2.01 -3.46 2.80
N VAL A 168 2.49 -4.69 3.00
CA VAL A 168 1.61 -5.85 3.20
C VAL A 168 0.96 -5.77 4.58
N LYS A 169 -0.37 -5.79 4.58
CA LYS A 169 -1.22 -5.63 5.79
C LYS A 169 -1.74 -6.96 6.34
N GLN A 170 -0.98 -8.02 6.07
CA GLN A 170 -1.33 -9.39 6.43
C GLN A 170 -0.22 -10.03 7.25
N MET A 171 -0.61 -10.86 8.21
CA MET A 171 0.30 -11.71 8.97
C MET A 171 -0.30 -13.11 9.08
N THR A 172 0.57 -14.13 9.08
CA THR A 172 0.12 -15.52 9.27
C THR A 172 0.58 -16.06 10.61
N ILE A 173 -0.23 -16.97 11.13
CA ILE A 173 -0.03 -17.64 12.39
C ILE A 173 -0.26 -19.12 12.16
N ILE A 174 0.72 -19.94 12.56
CA ILE A 174 0.66 -21.38 12.44
C ILE A 174 0.71 -21.97 13.84
N THR A 175 -0.26 -22.81 14.15
CA THR A 175 -0.32 -23.51 15.44
C THR A 175 -0.52 -25.00 15.20
N ALA A 176 0.22 -25.82 15.94
CA ALA A 176 0.16 -27.28 15.83
C ALA A 176 -0.26 -27.89 17.16
N TRP A 177 -1.15 -28.88 17.15
CA TRP A 177 -1.48 -29.68 18.32
C TRP A 177 -1.58 -31.16 17.92
N PRO A 178 -0.44 -31.86 17.87
CA PRO A 178 -0.39 -33.23 17.38
C PRO A 178 -1.37 -34.14 18.13
N GLY A 179 -2.23 -34.83 17.38
CA GLY A 179 -3.25 -35.74 17.93
C GLY A 179 -4.64 -35.14 18.09
N ALA A 180 -4.81 -33.82 17.94
CA ALA A 180 -6.12 -33.18 17.97
C ALA A 180 -6.88 -33.33 16.64
N THR A 181 -8.19 -33.45 16.71
CA THR A 181 -9.08 -33.39 15.54
C THR A 181 -9.16 -31.96 14.99
N ALA A 182 -9.62 -31.81 13.74
CA ALA A 182 -9.82 -30.47 13.15
C ALA A 182 -10.82 -29.62 13.95
N GLN A 183 -11.84 -30.26 14.53
CA GLN A 183 -12.84 -29.59 15.38
C GLN A 183 -12.23 -29.10 16.70
N GLU A 184 -11.43 -29.94 17.37
CA GLU A 184 -10.72 -29.52 18.59
C GLU A 184 -9.71 -28.41 18.32
N MET A 185 -9.01 -28.46 17.17
CA MET A 185 -8.15 -27.36 16.71
C MET A 185 -8.94 -26.06 16.51
N GLN A 186 -10.14 -26.14 15.95
CA GLN A 186 -11.00 -24.98 15.77
C GLN A 186 -11.40 -24.39 17.12
N ASP A 187 -12.04 -25.20 17.96
CA ASP A 187 -12.75 -24.72 19.16
C ASP A 187 -11.78 -24.32 20.28
N GLN A 188 -10.66 -25.05 20.44
CA GLN A 188 -9.75 -24.88 21.58
C GLN A 188 -8.48 -24.10 21.24
N VAL A 189 -8.17 -23.90 19.96
CA VAL A 189 -6.93 -23.23 19.53
C VAL A 189 -7.22 -22.05 18.61
N ALA A 190 -7.89 -22.25 17.48
CA ALA A 190 -8.13 -21.17 16.52
C ALA A 190 -9.06 -20.09 17.09
N GLU A 191 -10.22 -20.47 17.62
CA GLU A 191 -11.23 -19.52 18.08
C GLU A 191 -10.74 -18.62 19.23
N PRO A 192 -10.03 -19.11 20.27
CA PRO A 192 -9.42 -18.24 21.27
C PRO A 192 -8.43 -17.23 20.67
N LEU A 193 -7.58 -17.65 19.74
CA LEU A 193 -6.60 -16.77 19.08
C LEU A 193 -7.27 -15.73 18.18
N GLU A 194 -8.30 -16.12 17.43
CA GLU A 194 -9.11 -15.22 16.60
C GLU A 194 -9.76 -14.13 17.43
N LYS A 195 -10.37 -14.48 18.57
CA LYS A 195 -10.99 -13.51 19.49
C LYS A 195 -10.00 -12.46 19.97
N ARG A 196 -8.74 -12.84 20.22
CA ARG A 196 -7.69 -11.89 20.60
C ARG A 196 -7.30 -10.95 19.48
N MET A 197 -7.25 -11.43 18.24
CA MET A 197 -6.91 -10.59 17.08
C MET A 197 -8.03 -9.61 16.74
N GLN A 198 -9.29 -9.93 17.03
CA GLN A 198 -10.42 -9.00 16.88
C GLN A 198 -10.29 -7.75 17.76
N GLU A 199 -9.46 -7.79 18.81
CA GLU A 199 -9.20 -6.63 19.67
C GLU A 199 -8.22 -5.61 19.06
N LEU A 200 -7.66 -5.86 17.87
CA LEU A 200 -6.75 -4.95 17.19
C LEU A 200 -7.49 -3.73 16.65
N LYS A 201 -6.83 -2.56 16.66
CA LYS A 201 -7.48 -1.29 16.30
C LYS A 201 -7.88 -1.25 14.83
N TRP A 202 -7.03 -1.80 13.98
CA TRP A 202 -7.22 -1.82 12.53
C TRP A 202 -7.61 -3.21 12.00
N TYR A 203 -8.24 -4.03 12.85
CA TYR A 203 -8.73 -5.34 12.47
C TYR A 203 -9.71 -5.28 11.29
N ASP A 204 -9.47 -6.07 10.24
CA ASP A 204 -10.46 -6.35 9.19
C ASP A 204 -11.07 -7.73 9.39
N ARG A 205 -10.25 -8.78 9.26
CA ARG A 205 -10.68 -10.17 9.39
C ARG A 205 -9.56 -11.13 9.69
N THR A 206 -9.93 -12.29 10.21
CA THR A 206 -9.08 -13.47 10.30
C THR A 206 -9.70 -14.61 9.52
N GLU A 207 -8.88 -15.28 8.71
CA GLU A 207 -9.26 -16.50 7.99
C GLU A 207 -8.44 -17.65 8.53
N THR A 208 -9.08 -18.65 9.14
CA THR A 208 -8.41 -19.84 9.66
C THR A 208 -8.81 -21.09 8.89
N TYR A 209 -7.82 -21.87 8.49
CA TYR A 209 -7.96 -23.20 7.94
C TYR A 209 -7.39 -24.23 8.91
N THR A 210 -8.26 -25.09 9.45
CA THR A 210 -7.88 -26.17 10.37
C THR A 210 -7.90 -27.53 9.69
N ARG A 211 -6.95 -28.37 10.08
CA ARG A 211 -6.89 -29.80 9.78
C ARG A 211 -6.46 -30.55 11.05
N ALA A 212 -6.51 -31.87 11.01
CA ALA A 212 -6.05 -32.68 12.15
C ALA A 212 -4.62 -32.25 12.59
N GLY A 213 -4.52 -31.83 13.85
CA GLY A 213 -3.32 -31.34 14.51
C GLY A 213 -2.67 -30.04 14.00
N LEU A 214 -3.30 -29.29 13.09
CA LEU A 214 -2.74 -28.05 12.53
C LEU A 214 -3.81 -26.99 12.23
N ALA A 215 -3.48 -25.73 12.51
CA ALA A 215 -4.27 -24.56 12.16
C ALA A 215 -3.39 -23.52 11.44
N TYR A 216 -3.87 -23.03 10.30
CA TYR A 216 -3.26 -21.95 9.54
C TYR A 216 -4.19 -20.75 9.58
N THR A 217 -3.73 -19.67 10.18
CA THR A 217 -4.53 -18.48 10.42
C THR A 217 -3.89 -17.28 9.73
N THR A 218 -4.66 -16.57 8.91
CA THR A 218 -4.24 -15.33 8.23
C THR A 218 -5.03 -14.17 8.81
N LEU A 219 -4.34 -13.24 9.45
CA LEU A 219 -4.90 -11.97 9.92
C LEU A 219 -4.69 -10.90 8.85
N SER A 220 -5.77 -10.21 8.48
CA SER A 220 -5.75 -9.03 7.60
C SER A 220 -6.16 -7.79 8.39
N LEU A 221 -5.40 -6.70 8.22
CA LEU A 221 -5.78 -5.37 8.69
C LEU A 221 -6.55 -4.62 7.60
N LEU A 222 -7.30 -3.58 7.99
CA LEU A 222 -8.09 -2.76 7.08
C LEU A 222 -7.23 -2.12 5.99
N ASP A 223 -7.77 -2.01 4.77
CA ASP A 223 -7.10 -1.34 3.65
C ASP A 223 -6.79 0.14 3.93
N SER A 224 -7.55 0.78 4.83
CA SER A 224 -7.33 2.16 5.28
C SER A 224 -6.24 2.31 6.33
N THR A 225 -5.65 1.21 6.84
CA THR A 225 -4.59 1.26 7.86
C THR A 225 -3.39 2.05 7.34
N PRO A 226 -2.94 3.10 8.07
CA PRO A 226 -1.74 3.84 7.70
C PRO A 226 -0.49 2.93 7.69
N PRO A 227 0.37 2.98 6.65
CA PRO A 227 1.55 2.13 6.53
C PRO A 227 2.48 2.13 7.75
N ASP A 228 2.64 3.29 8.40
CA ASP A 228 3.46 3.49 9.59
C ASP A 228 2.91 2.81 10.85
N GLN A 229 1.61 2.51 10.88
CA GLN A 229 0.93 1.87 12.02
C GLN A 229 0.95 0.33 11.92
N VAL A 230 1.16 -0.23 10.72
CA VAL A 230 1.14 -1.69 10.50
C VAL A 230 2.14 -2.44 11.41
N PRO A 231 3.40 -2.01 11.57
CA PRO A 231 4.35 -2.70 12.44
C PRO A 231 3.91 -2.74 13.91
N GLU A 232 3.26 -1.67 14.39
CA GLU A 232 2.72 -1.61 15.74
C GLU A 232 1.53 -2.56 15.91
N GLU A 233 0.61 -2.63 14.95
CA GLU A 233 -0.50 -3.59 14.99
C GLU A 233 -0.01 -5.04 14.98
N PHE A 234 1.03 -5.36 14.19
CA PHE A 234 1.65 -6.69 14.22
C PHE A 234 2.35 -6.99 15.55
N TYR A 235 2.95 -5.98 16.17
CA TYR A 235 3.47 -6.10 17.53
C TYR A 235 2.35 -6.39 18.55
N GLN A 236 1.24 -5.64 18.50
CA GLN A 236 0.09 -5.87 19.37
C GLN A 236 -0.54 -7.25 19.14
N ALA A 237 -0.64 -7.70 17.89
CA ALA A 237 -1.13 -9.03 17.53
C ALA A 237 -0.25 -10.12 18.17
N ARG A 238 1.08 -10.03 18.00
CA ARG A 238 2.04 -10.94 18.65
C ARG A 238 1.88 -10.98 20.16
N LYS A 239 1.74 -9.81 20.78
CA LYS A 239 1.58 -9.69 22.23
C LYS A 239 0.31 -10.37 22.69
N LYS A 240 -0.85 -10.02 22.11
CA LYS A 240 -2.16 -10.59 22.47
C LYS A 240 -2.21 -12.11 22.26
N ILE A 241 -1.62 -12.60 21.15
CA ILE A 241 -1.51 -14.03 20.86
C ILE A 241 -0.59 -14.72 21.85
N GLY A 242 0.56 -14.12 22.20
CA GLY A 242 1.49 -14.66 23.19
C GLY A 242 0.90 -14.73 24.59
N ASP A 243 0.06 -13.75 24.97
CA ASP A 243 -0.66 -13.75 26.24
C ASP A 243 -1.70 -14.90 26.27
N GLU A 244 -2.43 -15.12 25.16
CA GLU A 244 -3.42 -16.20 25.06
C GLU A 244 -2.80 -17.59 24.88
N ALA A 245 -1.58 -17.68 24.34
CA ALA A 245 -0.86 -18.94 24.18
C ALA A 245 -0.71 -19.70 25.50
N GLN A 246 -0.69 -19.00 26.64
CA GLN A 246 -0.62 -19.59 27.98
C GLN A 246 -1.90 -20.30 28.41
N ASN A 247 -3.04 -19.95 27.80
CA ASN A 247 -4.34 -20.55 28.08
C ASN A 247 -4.69 -21.70 27.14
N LEU A 248 -3.86 -21.93 26.11
CA LEU A 248 -4.08 -23.02 25.16
C LEU A 248 -3.84 -24.39 25.83
N PRO A 249 -4.47 -25.47 25.31
CA PRO A 249 -4.27 -26.82 25.82
C PRO A 249 -2.79 -27.25 25.89
N SER A 250 -2.46 -28.08 26.88
CA SER A 250 -1.11 -28.64 27.00
C SER A 250 -0.75 -29.46 25.76
N GLY A 251 0.46 -29.25 25.23
CA GLY A 251 0.96 -29.94 24.03
C GLY A 251 0.71 -29.19 22.72
N VAL A 252 0.06 -28.02 22.77
CA VAL A 252 0.07 -27.08 21.65
C VAL A 252 1.48 -26.54 21.43
N ILE A 253 1.92 -26.52 20.18
CA ILE A 253 3.20 -26.01 19.69
C ILE A 253 2.92 -24.75 18.86
N GLY A 254 3.53 -23.64 19.24
CA GLY A 254 3.22 -22.31 18.71
C GLY A 254 2.39 -21.49 19.71
N PRO A 255 1.78 -20.38 19.30
CA PRO A 255 1.59 -19.93 17.91
C PRO A 255 2.87 -19.38 17.28
N VAL A 256 3.22 -19.88 16.08
CA VAL A 256 4.37 -19.38 15.29
C VAL A 256 3.87 -18.31 14.35
N ILE A 257 4.36 -17.08 14.52
CA ILE A 257 3.88 -15.91 13.79
C ILE A 257 4.89 -15.55 12.68
N ASN A 258 4.37 -15.29 11.48
CA ASN A 258 5.13 -14.77 10.36
C ASN A 258 4.45 -13.53 9.79
N ASP A 259 5.05 -12.37 10.02
CA ASP A 259 4.65 -11.06 9.52
C ASP A 259 5.59 -10.51 8.43
N GLU A 260 6.49 -11.35 7.91
CA GLU A 260 7.54 -10.95 6.95
C GLU A 260 7.08 -11.03 5.48
N PHE A 261 5.79 -11.03 5.20
CA PHE A 261 5.25 -11.07 3.82
C PHE A 261 5.63 -9.84 2.97
N SER A 262 6.15 -8.79 3.59
CA SER A 262 6.56 -7.54 2.91
C SER A 262 7.98 -7.59 2.36
N ASP A 263 8.78 -8.61 2.68
CA ASP A 263 10.17 -8.70 2.21
C ASP A 263 10.21 -9.07 0.71
N VAL A 264 10.28 -8.06 -0.15
CA VAL A 264 10.48 -8.24 -1.60
C VAL A 264 11.91 -8.70 -1.86
N THR A 265 12.05 -9.87 -2.49
CA THR A 265 13.37 -10.37 -2.89
C THR A 265 13.87 -9.57 -4.09
N PHE A 266 14.92 -8.78 -3.87
CA PHE A 266 15.56 -7.95 -4.88
C PHE A 266 16.41 -8.77 -5.87
N ALA A 267 17.18 -9.73 -5.36
CA ALA A 267 18.03 -10.60 -6.17
C ALA A 267 18.01 -12.04 -5.67
N LEU A 268 18.00 -12.99 -6.61
CA LEU A 268 18.06 -14.43 -6.33
C LEU A 268 19.36 -15.02 -6.86
N PHE A 269 20.17 -15.59 -5.97
CA PHE A 269 21.37 -16.32 -6.33
C PHE A 269 21.16 -17.81 -6.13
N ALA A 270 21.48 -18.62 -7.13
CA ALA A 270 21.47 -20.07 -7.03
C ALA A 270 22.88 -20.56 -6.72
N LEU A 271 23.04 -21.19 -5.56
CA LEU A 271 24.23 -21.93 -5.18
C LEU A 271 24.09 -23.39 -5.62
N LYS A 272 25.00 -23.82 -6.49
CA LYS A 272 25.12 -25.19 -6.95
C LYS A 272 26.43 -25.80 -6.45
N ALA A 273 26.39 -27.07 -6.10
CA ALA A 273 27.59 -27.88 -5.90
C ALA A 273 27.36 -29.27 -6.47
N GLN A 274 28.18 -29.65 -7.46
CA GLN A 274 28.02 -30.94 -8.13
C GLN A 274 28.58 -32.07 -7.27
N GLY A 275 27.73 -33.04 -6.91
CA GLY A 275 28.13 -34.25 -6.18
C GLY A 275 28.31 -34.08 -4.67
N GLU A 276 28.07 -32.89 -4.12
CA GLU A 276 28.15 -32.62 -2.68
C GLU A 276 26.84 -32.93 -1.95
N PRO A 277 26.89 -33.46 -0.71
CA PRO A 277 25.72 -33.54 0.15
C PRO A 277 25.15 -32.15 0.42
N GLN A 278 23.83 -31.99 0.35
CA GLN A 278 23.15 -30.71 0.59
C GLN A 278 23.52 -30.04 1.92
N ARG A 279 23.94 -30.82 2.93
CA ARG A 279 24.39 -30.29 4.22
C ARG A 279 25.63 -29.40 4.11
N LEU A 280 26.59 -29.76 3.25
CA LEU A 280 27.78 -28.94 3.03
C LEU A 280 27.39 -27.66 2.27
N LEU A 281 26.53 -27.82 1.27
CA LEU A 281 25.96 -26.70 0.52
C LEU A 281 25.24 -25.67 1.41
N VAL A 282 24.51 -26.12 2.45
CA VAL A 282 23.86 -25.22 3.41
C VAL A 282 24.89 -24.44 4.24
N ARG A 283 25.98 -25.07 4.66
CA ARG A 283 27.04 -24.37 5.41
C ARG A 283 27.72 -23.30 4.56
N ASP A 284 27.95 -23.60 3.29
CA ASP A 284 28.50 -22.64 2.35
C ASP A 284 27.48 -21.52 2.09
N ALA A 285 26.20 -21.85 1.90
CA ALA A 285 25.13 -20.86 1.79
C ALA A 285 25.05 -19.95 3.02
N GLU A 286 25.24 -20.47 4.23
CA GLU A 286 25.30 -19.68 5.46
C GLU A 286 26.50 -18.72 5.50
N SER A 287 27.68 -19.18 5.06
CA SER A 287 28.84 -18.29 4.93
C SER A 287 28.60 -17.20 3.89
N LEU A 288 28.00 -17.53 2.75
CA LEU A 288 27.62 -16.59 1.71
C LEU A 288 26.58 -15.59 2.21
N ARG A 289 25.57 -16.06 2.95
CA ARG A 289 24.57 -15.23 3.61
C ARG A 289 25.23 -14.18 4.48
N GLN A 290 26.20 -14.57 5.32
CA GLN A 290 26.96 -13.65 6.16
C GLN A 290 27.74 -12.63 5.34
N ARG A 291 28.41 -13.03 4.26
CA ARG A 291 29.13 -12.08 3.37
C ARG A 291 28.18 -11.10 2.71
N LEU A 292 27.08 -11.58 2.13
CA LEU A 292 26.07 -10.75 1.44
C LEU A 292 25.38 -9.76 2.40
N LEU A 293 25.18 -10.12 3.67
CA LEU A 293 24.64 -9.21 4.68
C LEU A 293 25.54 -7.99 4.96
N HIS A 294 26.84 -8.05 4.64
CA HIS A 294 27.75 -6.91 4.77
C HIS A 294 27.71 -5.97 3.56
N VAL A 295 27.04 -6.34 2.46
CA VAL A 295 26.90 -5.49 1.29
C VAL A 295 25.98 -4.30 1.61
N PRO A 296 26.41 -3.04 1.35
CA PRO A 296 25.57 -1.87 1.57
C PRO A 296 24.24 -1.97 0.82
N GLY A 297 23.13 -1.75 1.54
CA GLY A 297 21.78 -1.84 0.98
C GLY A 297 21.09 -3.18 1.16
N VAL A 298 21.78 -4.20 1.67
CA VAL A 298 21.15 -5.48 2.04
C VAL A 298 20.49 -5.37 3.41
N LYS A 299 19.20 -5.73 3.48
CA LYS A 299 18.40 -5.82 4.72
C LYS A 299 18.50 -7.22 5.32
N LYS A 300 18.31 -8.24 4.48
CA LYS A 300 18.20 -9.65 4.87
C LYS A 300 18.59 -10.54 3.70
N VAL A 301 19.02 -11.76 4.01
CA VAL A 301 19.28 -12.80 3.00
C VAL A 301 18.64 -14.10 3.47
N ASN A 302 17.75 -14.65 2.65
CA ASN A 302 16.98 -15.86 2.92
C ASN A 302 17.59 -17.05 2.18
N ILE A 303 17.80 -18.18 2.85
CA ILE A 303 18.19 -19.44 2.22
C ILE A 303 16.92 -20.22 1.92
N ILE A 304 16.73 -20.62 0.67
CA ILE A 304 15.51 -21.30 0.19
C ILE A 304 15.90 -22.65 -0.40
N GLY A 305 15.11 -23.67 -0.08
CA GLY A 305 15.35 -25.04 -0.53
C GLY A 305 16.31 -25.83 0.37
N GLU A 306 16.68 -25.31 1.54
CA GLU A 306 17.33 -26.09 2.57
C GLU A 306 16.43 -27.27 2.97
N ARG A 307 17.02 -28.46 3.06
CA ARG A 307 16.37 -29.64 3.61
C ARG A 307 16.92 -29.87 5.01
N PRO A 308 16.12 -29.66 6.08
CA PRO A 308 16.60 -29.81 7.44
C PRO A 308 17.16 -31.20 7.69
N GLU A 309 18.32 -31.24 8.34
CA GLU A 309 18.88 -32.50 8.83
C GLU A 309 18.16 -32.94 10.10
N ARG A 310 17.74 -34.21 10.15
CA ARG A 310 17.07 -34.81 11.30
C ARG A 310 17.78 -36.09 11.71
N ILE A 311 17.66 -36.43 13.00
CA ILE A 311 18.15 -37.70 13.53
C ILE A 311 16.95 -38.61 13.68
N PHE A 312 16.95 -39.70 12.92
CA PHE A 312 15.91 -40.72 12.97
C PHE A 312 16.32 -41.77 13.98
N VAL A 313 15.42 -42.03 14.94
CA VAL A 313 15.53 -43.10 15.92
C VAL A 313 14.46 -44.13 15.55
N SER A 314 14.86 -45.17 14.83
CA SER A 314 13.97 -46.18 14.28
C SER A 314 14.02 -47.45 15.12
N PHE A 315 12.88 -47.97 15.55
CA PHE A 315 12.79 -49.17 16.36
C PHE A 315 11.64 -50.08 15.91
N SER A 316 11.81 -51.38 16.10
CA SER A 316 10.74 -52.38 15.91
C SER A 316 9.94 -52.51 17.20
N HIS A 317 8.62 -52.46 17.08
CA HIS A 317 7.72 -52.62 18.22
C HIS A 317 7.90 -53.99 18.90
N ASP A 318 8.10 -55.06 18.12
CA ASP A 318 8.30 -56.43 18.64
C ASP A 318 9.58 -56.56 19.46
N ARG A 319 10.67 -55.90 19.02
CA ARG A 319 11.95 -55.88 19.72
C ARG A 319 11.86 -55.13 21.04
N LEU A 320 11.16 -54.00 21.06
CA LEU A 320 10.92 -53.23 22.29
C LEU A 320 10.05 -54.02 23.28
N ALA A 321 8.99 -54.67 22.80
CA ALA A 321 8.11 -55.51 23.62
C ALA A 321 8.87 -56.67 24.29
N THR A 322 9.75 -57.35 23.54
CA THR A 322 10.59 -58.44 24.07
C THR A 322 11.54 -57.97 25.17
N LEU A 323 12.04 -56.74 25.06
CA LEU A 323 12.95 -56.12 26.04
C LEU A 323 12.22 -55.44 27.21
N GLY A 324 10.88 -55.39 27.18
CA GLY A 324 10.08 -54.69 28.19
C GLY A 324 10.34 -53.18 28.21
N ILE A 325 10.66 -52.58 27.06
CA ILE A 325 10.91 -51.15 26.91
C ILE A 325 9.72 -50.52 26.21
N SER A 326 9.15 -49.47 26.79
CA SER A 326 8.13 -48.67 26.09
C SER A 326 8.80 -47.61 25.20
N PRO A 327 8.19 -47.19 24.09
CA PRO A 327 8.66 -46.03 23.32
C PRO A 327 8.80 -44.77 24.19
N GLN A 328 7.95 -44.63 25.21
CA GLN A 328 7.93 -43.50 26.13
C GLN A 328 9.19 -43.44 27.01
N ASP A 329 9.75 -44.59 27.37
CA ASP A 329 11.02 -44.68 28.10
C ASP A 329 12.19 -44.16 27.23
N ILE A 330 12.16 -44.44 25.93
CA ILE A 330 13.16 -43.95 24.97
C ILE A 330 13.11 -42.42 24.87
N PHE A 331 11.90 -41.86 24.69
CA PHE A 331 11.71 -40.40 24.65
C PHE A 331 12.16 -39.75 25.95
N SER A 332 11.84 -40.34 27.10
CA SER A 332 12.22 -39.82 28.41
C SER A 332 13.74 -39.86 28.65
N ALA A 333 14.40 -40.95 28.23
CA ALA A 333 15.86 -41.08 28.30
C ALA A 333 16.57 -40.05 27.42
N LEU A 334 16.11 -39.85 26.18
CA LEU A 334 16.64 -38.83 25.29
C LEU A 334 16.42 -37.42 25.82
N ASN A 335 15.22 -37.13 26.34
CA ASN A 335 14.89 -35.80 26.85
C ASN A 335 15.68 -35.46 28.12
N SER A 336 15.80 -36.40 29.06
CA SER A 336 16.55 -36.20 30.31
C SER A 336 18.05 -35.96 30.10
N GLN A 337 18.65 -36.62 29.10
CA GLN A 337 20.07 -36.43 28.77
C GLN A 337 20.33 -35.11 28.04
N ASN A 338 19.34 -34.56 27.33
CA ASN A 338 19.47 -33.32 26.57
C ASN A 338 19.28 -32.04 27.42
N VAL A 339 18.98 -32.17 28.73
CA VAL A 339 18.84 -31.01 29.62
C VAL A 339 20.22 -30.46 29.98
N LEU A 340 20.52 -29.22 29.55
CA LEU A 340 21.66 -28.46 30.06
C LEU A 340 21.39 -28.05 31.52
N THR A 341 21.74 -28.92 32.46
CA THR A 341 21.68 -28.59 33.89
C THR A 341 22.90 -27.75 34.28
N PRO A 342 22.75 -26.51 34.77
CA PRO A 342 23.86 -25.75 35.31
C PRO A 342 24.43 -26.49 36.54
N ALA A 343 25.73 -26.78 36.55
CA ALA A 343 26.35 -27.51 37.65
C ALA A 343 26.81 -26.58 38.81
N GLY A 344 26.37 -25.33 38.80
CA GLY A 344 26.70 -24.32 39.80
C GLY A 344 28.08 -23.69 39.62
N SER A 345 28.47 -22.87 40.60
CA SER A 345 29.82 -22.29 40.68
C SER A 345 30.45 -22.66 42.01
N ILE A 346 31.76 -22.88 42.01
CA ILE A 346 32.54 -23.09 43.23
C ILE A 346 33.21 -21.76 43.57
N ASP A 347 32.85 -21.21 44.74
CA ASP A 347 33.58 -20.08 45.32
C ASP A 347 34.91 -20.59 45.87
N THR A 348 36.00 -20.16 45.23
CA THR A 348 37.35 -20.39 45.72
C THR A 348 37.85 -19.14 46.43
N SER A 349 38.97 -19.22 47.16
CA SER A 349 39.62 -18.04 47.75
C SER A 349 40.16 -17.03 46.71
N GLY A 350 39.96 -17.31 45.42
CA GLY A 350 40.31 -16.49 44.26
C GLY A 350 39.15 -16.46 43.24
N PRO A 351 39.41 -16.51 41.92
CA PRO A 351 38.35 -16.40 40.91
C PRO A 351 37.29 -17.49 41.05
N GLN A 352 36.02 -17.10 40.90
CA GLN A 352 34.87 -18.01 40.88
C GLN A 352 34.97 -18.94 39.67
N VAL A 353 34.91 -20.26 39.92
CA VAL A 353 34.99 -21.27 38.86
C VAL A 353 33.58 -21.77 38.55
N PHE A 354 33.11 -21.53 37.33
CA PHE A 354 31.84 -22.05 36.84
C PHE A 354 32.02 -23.50 36.40
N LEU A 355 31.29 -24.43 37.04
CA LEU A 355 31.26 -25.82 36.59
C LEU A 355 30.14 -25.98 35.56
N ARG A 356 30.50 -26.44 34.36
CA ARG A 356 29.54 -26.80 33.31
C ARG A 356 29.72 -28.27 32.99
N LEU A 357 28.65 -29.04 33.12
CA LEU A 357 28.63 -30.43 32.69
C LEU A 357 28.34 -30.48 31.19
N ASP A 358 29.21 -31.13 30.43
CA ASP A 358 28.98 -31.42 29.01
C ASP A 358 27.96 -32.57 28.87
N GLY A 359 26.68 -32.22 28.99
CA GLY A 359 25.56 -33.16 28.81
C GLY A 359 24.97 -33.18 27.40
N ALA A 360 25.20 -32.13 26.60
CA ALA A 360 24.54 -31.95 25.31
C ALA A 360 25.01 -32.95 24.24
N PHE A 361 24.08 -33.37 23.39
CA PHE A 361 24.38 -34.19 22.22
C PHE A 361 25.11 -33.38 21.14
N ASP A 362 26.43 -33.54 21.06
CA ASP A 362 27.28 -32.92 20.03
C ASP A 362 27.63 -33.87 18.86
N LYS A 363 27.49 -35.18 19.10
CA LYS A 363 27.83 -36.26 18.15
C LYS A 363 26.73 -37.31 18.10
N LEU A 364 26.56 -37.92 16.94
CA LEU A 364 25.57 -39.00 16.73
C LEU A 364 25.85 -40.19 17.66
N GLU A 365 27.11 -40.43 17.96
CA GLU A 365 27.59 -41.49 18.85
C GLU A 365 27.14 -41.29 20.29
N LYS A 366 27.03 -40.03 20.78
CA LYS A 366 26.50 -39.77 22.13
C LYS A 366 25.02 -40.15 22.21
N ILE A 367 24.25 -39.86 21.17
CA ILE A 367 22.83 -40.24 21.08
C ILE A 367 22.72 -41.77 21.08
N ARG A 368 23.52 -42.47 20.27
CA ARG A 368 23.56 -43.95 20.22
C ARG A 368 23.90 -44.60 21.57
N ASN A 369 24.78 -43.97 22.35
CA ASN A 369 25.20 -44.46 23.66
C ASN A 369 24.29 -43.99 24.82
N THR A 370 23.17 -43.31 24.54
CA THR A 370 22.23 -42.88 25.59
C THR A 370 21.74 -44.08 26.38
N PRO A 371 21.91 -44.10 27.72
CA PRO A 371 21.45 -45.20 28.54
C PRO A 371 19.92 -45.17 28.70
N ILE A 372 19.28 -46.30 28.48
CA ILE A 372 17.87 -46.55 28.73
C ILE A 372 17.79 -47.51 29.90
N ILE A 373 17.16 -47.06 30.99
CA ILE A 373 17.00 -47.85 32.21
C ILE A 373 15.57 -48.39 32.21
N THR A 374 15.41 -49.70 32.10
CA THR A 374 14.12 -50.39 32.25
C THR A 374 14.27 -51.58 33.18
N GLN A 375 13.32 -51.80 34.10
CA GLN A 375 13.27 -52.99 34.95
C GLN A 375 14.63 -53.36 35.62
N GLY A 376 15.40 -52.35 36.06
CA GLY A 376 16.71 -52.54 36.69
C GLY A 376 17.87 -52.92 35.75
N ARG A 377 17.65 -52.92 34.42
CA ARG A 377 18.65 -53.16 33.38
C ARG A 377 18.96 -51.86 32.64
N THR A 378 20.24 -51.63 32.36
CA THR A 378 20.69 -50.50 31.53
C THR A 378 21.07 -51.01 30.15
N LEU A 379 20.36 -50.55 29.14
CA LEU A 379 20.63 -50.84 27.73
C LEU A 379 21.01 -49.55 27.02
N LYS A 380 21.80 -49.61 25.95
CA LYS A 380 22.08 -48.43 25.14
C LYS A 380 20.98 -48.22 24.11
N LEU A 381 20.78 -46.99 23.67
CA LEU A 381 19.86 -46.69 22.59
C LEU A 381 20.18 -47.50 21.31
N SER A 382 21.47 -47.70 21.00
CA SER A 382 21.91 -48.55 19.88
C SER A 382 21.49 -50.02 19.99
N ASP A 383 21.21 -50.51 21.20
CA ASP A 383 20.82 -51.92 21.43
C ASP A 383 19.34 -52.14 21.13
N VAL A 384 18.55 -51.06 21.05
CA VAL A 384 17.08 -51.10 20.97
C VAL A 384 16.53 -50.36 19.76
N ALA A 385 17.29 -49.41 19.20
CA ALA A 385 16.91 -48.60 18.06
C ALA A 385 18.11 -48.34 17.13
N THR A 386 17.82 -48.23 15.83
CA THR A 386 18.77 -47.76 14.83
C THR A 386 18.74 -46.24 14.81
N VAL A 387 19.89 -45.61 15.10
CA VAL A 387 20.02 -44.15 15.12
C VAL A 387 20.84 -43.71 13.92
N GLU A 388 20.17 -43.03 12.99
CA GLU A 388 20.74 -42.56 11.73
C GLU A 388 20.49 -41.08 11.53
N ARG A 389 21.46 -40.45 10.89
CA ARG A 389 21.34 -39.08 10.43
C ARG A 389 20.74 -39.11 9.04
N GLY A 390 19.63 -38.43 8.87
CA GLY A 390 18.93 -38.34 7.59
C GLY A 390 18.46 -36.92 7.34
N TYR A 391 17.79 -36.75 6.22
CA TYR A 391 17.13 -35.50 5.91
C TYR A 391 15.64 -35.62 6.19
N GLU A 392 14.98 -34.52 6.50
CA GLU A 392 13.52 -34.47 6.63
C GLU A 392 12.83 -35.10 5.41
N ASP A 393 11.94 -36.06 5.63
CA ASP A 393 11.23 -36.79 4.58
C ASP A 393 9.73 -36.90 4.92
N PRO A 394 8.80 -36.57 3.99
CA PRO A 394 9.04 -36.04 2.65
C PRO A 394 9.63 -34.62 2.65
N ALA A 395 10.46 -34.31 1.65
CA ALA A 395 10.98 -32.95 1.49
C ALA A 395 9.82 -31.97 1.22
N THR A 396 9.72 -30.93 2.05
CA THR A 396 8.66 -29.91 2.00
C THR A 396 8.83 -28.95 0.82
N PHE A 397 10.08 -28.66 0.44
CA PHE A 397 10.41 -27.78 -0.68
C PHE A 397 11.67 -28.28 -1.39
N LYS A 398 11.70 -28.22 -2.74
CA LYS A 398 12.86 -28.60 -3.55
C LYS A 398 13.13 -27.52 -4.60
N VAL A 399 14.37 -27.07 -4.68
CA VAL A 399 14.82 -26.09 -5.68
C VAL A 399 15.67 -26.80 -6.73
N ARG A 400 15.45 -26.43 -7.99
CA ARG A 400 16.35 -26.78 -9.09
C ARG A 400 16.65 -25.54 -9.91
N ASN A 401 17.90 -25.36 -10.30
CA ASN A 401 18.30 -24.35 -11.27
C ASN A 401 18.86 -25.05 -12.52
N GLN A 402 18.24 -24.83 -13.68
CA GLN A 402 18.57 -25.51 -14.95
C GLN A 402 18.56 -27.05 -14.85
N GLY A 403 17.65 -27.60 -14.04
CA GLY A 403 17.49 -29.06 -13.87
C GLY A 403 18.37 -29.68 -12.77
N GLU A 404 19.36 -28.95 -12.27
CA GLU A 404 20.24 -29.42 -11.18
C GLU A 404 19.74 -28.96 -9.81
N PRO A 405 19.86 -29.79 -8.75
CA PRO A 405 19.56 -29.37 -7.38
C PRO A 405 20.40 -28.15 -6.97
N ALA A 406 19.76 -27.16 -6.34
CA ALA A 406 20.41 -25.93 -5.90
C ALA A 406 19.80 -25.43 -4.59
N LEU A 407 20.50 -24.53 -3.91
CA LEU A 407 19.93 -23.66 -2.87
C LEU A 407 19.79 -22.25 -3.45
N LEU A 408 18.71 -21.54 -3.14
CA LEU A 408 18.61 -20.11 -3.47
C LEU A 408 18.98 -19.27 -2.27
N LEU A 409 19.70 -18.18 -2.52
CA LEU A 409 19.89 -17.07 -1.60
C LEU A 409 19.10 -15.88 -2.15
N GLY A 410 17.98 -15.58 -1.50
CA GLY A 410 17.14 -14.42 -1.79
C GLY A 410 17.60 -13.21 -0.98
N VAL A 411 18.09 -12.17 -1.66
CA VAL A 411 18.55 -10.93 -1.06
C VAL A 411 17.40 -9.93 -1.00
N VAL A 412 17.09 -9.42 0.18
CA VAL A 412 16.09 -8.37 0.42
C VAL A 412 16.80 -7.04 0.57
N MET A 413 16.36 -6.05 -0.19
CA MET A 413 16.91 -4.69 -0.16
C MET A 413 16.36 -3.90 1.03
N ARG A 414 17.14 -2.94 1.55
CA ARG A 414 16.68 -1.97 2.55
C ARG A 414 15.68 -0.99 1.94
N ASP A 415 14.70 -0.58 2.75
CA ASP A 415 13.71 0.40 2.34
C ASP A 415 14.37 1.73 1.95
N GLY A 416 13.94 2.31 0.83
CA GLY A 416 14.49 3.56 0.30
C GLY A 416 15.90 3.48 -0.27
N TRP A 417 16.50 2.28 -0.38
CA TRP A 417 17.81 2.10 -1.01
C TRP A 417 17.70 2.10 -2.55
N ASN A 418 18.74 2.59 -3.22
CA ASN A 418 18.81 2.57 -4.68
C ASN A 418 19.16 1.16 -5.20
N GLY A 419 18.21 0.53 -5.90
CA GLY A 419 18.40 -0.80 -6.47
C GLY A 419 19.57 -0.89 -7.47
N LEU A 420 19.86 0.18 -8.22
CA LEU A 420 20.98 0.17 -9.17
C LEU A 420 22.34 0.12 -8.46
N ASP A 421 22.47 0.83 -7.34
CA ASP A 421 23.70 0.85 -6.55
C ASP A 421 23.89 -0.47 -5.79
N LEU A 422 22.79 -1.04 -5.29
CA LEU A 422 22.79 -2.38 -4.69
C LEU A 422 23.17 -3.44 -5.73
N GLY A 423 22.59 -3.41 -6.93
CA GLY A 423 22.91 -4.34 -8.02
C GLY A 423 24.41 -4.37 -8.33
N LYS A 424 25.02 -3.21 -8.54
CA LYS A 424 26.48 -3.09 -8.77
C LYS A 424 27.31 -3.63 -7.60
N SER A 425 26.86 -3.37 -6.36
CA SER A 425 27.56 -3.83 -5.16
C SER A 425 27.48 -5.34 -5.00
N LEU A 426 26.31 -5.94 -5.31
CA LEU A 426 26.10 -7.38 -5.31
C LEU A 426 26.89 -8.08 -6.42
N ASP A 427 26.95 -7.51 -7.63
CA ASP A 427 27.73 -8.05 -8.74
C ASP A 427 29.22 -8.08 -8.40
N ALA A 428 29.73 -6.98 -7.84
CA ALA A 428 31.12 -6.88 -7.41
C ALA A 428 31.46 -7.89 -6.31
N GLU A 429 30.56 -8.10 -5.35
CA GLU A 429 30.77 -9.08 -4.27
C GLU A 429 30.65 -10.53 -4.76
N THR A 430 29.69 -10.81 -5.63
CA THR A 430 29.51 -12.14 -6.25
C THR A 430 30.73 -12.52 -7.08
N ALA A 431 31.33 -11.57 -7.80
CA ALA A 431 32.56 -11.81 -8.56
C ALA A 431 33.74 -12.21 -7.66
N LYS A 432 33.88 -11.63 -6.46
CA LYS A 432 34.89 -12.04 -5.48
C LYS A 432 34.59 -13.40 -4.88
N ILE A 433 33.33 -13.64 -4.53
CA ILE A 433 32.87 -14.93 -4.01
C ILE A 433 33.23 -16.06 -4.96
N ASN A 434 32.94 -15.90 -6.26
CA ASN A 434 33.23 -16.91 -7.27
C ASN A 434 34.75 -17.13 -7.49
N GLN A 435 35.61 -16.17 -7.13
CA GLN A 435 37.07 -16.35 -7.15
C GLN A 435 37.59 -17.16 -5.96
N ASP A 436 36.95 -17.03 -4.79
CA ASP A 436 37.31 -17.74 -3.56
C ASP A 436 36.72 -19.17 -3.50
N MET A 437 35.84 -19.53 -4.44
CA MET A 437 35.06 -20.76 -4.36
C MET A 437 35.88 -22.02 -4.69
N PRO A 438 35.64 -23.14 -3.98
CA PRO A 438 36.22 -24.43 -4.34
C PRO A 438 35.71 -24.90 -5.71
N LEU A 439 36.55 -25.65 -6.43
CA LEU A 439 36.19 -26.24 -7.73
C LEU A 439 34.88 -27.04 -7.64
N GLY A 440 33.95 -26.80 -8.57
CA GLY A 440 32.64 -27.46 -8.62
C GLY A 440 31.51 -26.75 -7.86
N HIS A 441 31.82 -25.65 -7.15
CA HIS A 441 30.84 -24.71 -6.62
C HIS A 441 30.63 -23.56 -7.59
N ASP A 442 29.37 -23.16 -7.79
CA ASP A 442 29.04 -22.03 -8.64
C ASP A 442 27.87 -21.26 -8.05
N VAL A 443 28.03 -19.93 -7.95
CA VAL A 443 26.95 -19.01 -7.60
C VAL A 443 26.57 -18.23 -8.85
N GLN A 444 25.40 -18.56 -9.36
CA GLN A 444 24.81 -17.88 -10.50
C GLN A 444 23.62 -17.05 -10.04
N GLN A 445 23.54 -15.81 -10.52
CA GLN A 445 22.33 -15.03 -10.36
C GLN A 445 21.21 -15.68 -11.20
N SER A 446 20.20 -16.24 -10.53
CA SER A 446 19.10 -16.97 -11.17
C SER A 446 18.06 -16.03 -11.78
N GLN A 447 17.89 -14.84 -11.21
CA GLN A 447 17.03 -13.77 -11.74
C GLN A 447 17.72 -12.43 -11.52
N ARG A 448 17.81 -11.64 -12.60
CA ARG A 448 18.17 -10.22 -12.51
C ARG A 448 16.93 -9.40 -12.17
N PRO A 449 17.05 -8.33 -11.36
CA PRO A 449 15.94 -7.41 -11.11
C PRO A 449 15.45 -6.84 -12.45
N VAL A 450 14.14 -6.67 -12.64
CA VAL A 450 13.62 -6.11 -13.89
C VAL A 450 13.98 -4.62 -13.94
N GLY A 451 14.32 -4.11 -15.13
CA GLY A 451 14.77 -2.72 -15.32
C GLY A 451 16.28 -2.51 -15.29
N GLN A 452 17.08 -3.58 -15.11
CA GLN A 452 18.50 -3.57 -15.45
C GLN A 452 18.70 -4.05 -16.91
N HIS A 453 18.50 -3.14 -17.85
CA HIS A 453 18.92 -3.30 -19.26
C HIS A 453 20.06 -2.36 -19.59
#